data_AF-V8N5A4-F1
#
_entry.id   AF-V8N5A4-F1
#
_cell.length_a   1.000
_cell.length_b   1.000
_cell.length_c   1.000
_cell.angle_alpha   90.00
_cell.angle_beta   90.00
_cell.angle_gamma   90.00
#
_symmetry.space_group_name_H-M   'P 1'
#
loop_
_entity.id
_entity.type
_entity.pdbx_description
1 polymer ?
#
loop_
_entity_poly.entity_id
_entity_poly.type
_entity_poly.pdbx_seq_one_letter_code
_entity_poly.pdbx_strand_id
1 'polypeptide(L)'
;MRVRFIYVRRDSNFPIHINMFRINVIEVYKGPEYMSTVGILYSPESEYYCGYQHKGPFNEEDYLISGSIDDIGFQIRNCHLAKPWS
;
A
#
# COMPACT_ATOMS: atom_id res chain seq x y z
N MET A 1 4.21 3.74 8.50
CA MET A 1 5.39 2.88 8.25
C MET A 1 6.16 3.45 7.07
N ARG A 2 7.47 3.19 7.01
CA ARG A 2 8.31 3.47 5.86
C ARG A 2 8.42 2.20 5.00
N VAL A 3 8.13 2.31 3.72
CA VAL A 3 8.12 1.19 2.78
C VAL A 3 8.75 1.59 1.45
N ARG A 4 9.17 0.60 0.67
CA ARG A 4 9.48 0.78 -0.75
C ARG A 4 8.44 0.06 -1.60
N PHE A 5 7.87 0.75 -2.57
CA PHE A 5 7.00 0.15 -3.57
C PHE A 5 7.84 -0.59 -4.62
N ILE A 6 7.50 -1.85 -4.91
CA ILE A 6 8.26 -2.72 -5.81
C ILE A 6 7.58 -2.87 -7.17
N TYR A 7 6.28 -3.19 -7.16
CA TYR A 7 5.41 -3.19 -8.36
C TYR A 7 3.93 -3.20 -7.92
N VAL A 8 3.03 -3.00 -8.87
CA VAL A 8 1.58 -3.20 -8.70
C VAL A 8 1.07 -4.26 -9.67
N ARG A 9 0.13 -5.09 -9.22
CA ARG A 9 -0.68 -5.98 -10.07
C ARG A 9 -2.14 -5.85 -9.69
N ARG A 10 -3.03 -6.09 -10.66
CA ARG A 10 -4.48 -6.19 -10.40
C ARG A 10 -4.80 -7.61 -9.92
N ASP A 11 -5.60 -7.71 -8.86
CA ASP A 11 -6.25 -8.96 -8.47
C ASP A 11 -7.58 -9.09 -9.22
N SER A 12 -7.64 -10.06 -10.13
CA SER A 12 -8.83 -10.32 -10.96
C SER A 12 -9.92 -11.11 -10.21
N ASN A 13 -9.64 -11.60 -9.00
CA ASN A 13 -10.57 -12.48 -8.27
C ASN A 13 -11.63 -11.72 -7.46
N PHE A 14 -11.56 -10.39 -7.39
CA PHE A 14 -12.50 -9.55 -6.64
C PHE A 14 -13.50 -8.82 -7.55
N PRO A 15 -14.78 -8.68 -7.13
CA PRO A 15 -15.82 -8.01 -7.92
C PRO A 15 -15.55 -6.51 -8.11
N ILE A 16 -14.81 -5.89 -7.18
CA ILE A 16 -14.19 -4.59 -7.37
C ILE A 16 -12.72 -4.88 -7.70
N HIS A 17 -12.20 -4.35 -8.80
CA HIS A 17 -10.79 -4.54 -9.11
C HIS A 17 -9.91 -3.94 -8.01
N ILE A 18 -9.06 -4.79 -7.41
CA ILE A 18 -8.14 -4.42 -6.34
C ILE A 18 -6.72 -4.37 -6.89
N ASN A 19 -6.01 -3.29 -6.60
CA ASN A 19 -4.57 -3.19 -6.77
C ASN A 19 -3.85 -3.84 -5.59
N MET A 20 -2.92 -4.74 -5.91
CA MET A 20 -1.97 -5.36 -4.99
C MET A 20 -0.60 -4.74 -5.21
N PHE A 21 -0.20 -3.83 -4.33
CA PHE A 21 1.14 -3.29 -4.32
C PHE A 21 2.06 -4.25 -3.58
N ARG A 22 3.07 -4.76 -4.27
CA ARG A 22 4.20 -5.42 -3.60
C ARG A 22 5.03 -4.34 -2.94
N ILE A 23 5.24 -4.48 -1.63
CA ILE A 23 6.04 -3.54 -0.84
C ILE A 23 7.14 -4.29 -0.09
N ASN A 24 8.26 -3.60 0.12
CA ASN A 24 9.26 -4.00 1.11
C ASN A 24 9.16 -3.04 2.30
N VAL A 25 8.88 -3.58 3.49
CA VAL A 25 8.82 -2.78 4.72
C VAL A 25 10.24 -2.48 5.20
N ILE A 26 10.49 -1.22 5.50
CA ILE A 26 11.78 -0.72 5.98
C ILE A 26 11.69 -0.45 7.47
N GLU A 27 10.63 0.23 7.90
CA GLU A 27 10.43 0.60 9.30
C GLU A 27 8.95 0.72 9.67
N VAL A 28 8.56 0.21 10.83
CA VAL A 28 7.19 0.28 11.35
C VAL A 28 7.13 1.22 12.55
N TYR A 29 6.56 2.40 12.36
CA TYR A 29 6.40 3.39 13.44
C TYR A 29 5.15 3.16 14.31
N LYS A 30 4.13 2.47 13.78
CA LYS A 30 2.86 2.20 14.47
C LYS A 30 2.16 1.01 13.83
N GLY A 31 1.61 0.14 14.66
CA GLY A 31 0.83 -1.03 14.25
C GLY A 31 1.27 -2.29 15.01
N PRO A 32 0.60 -3.43 14.76
CA PRO A 32 1.02 -4.73 15.29
C PRO A 32 2.42 -5.15 14.84
N GLU A 33 3.09 -6.01 15.60
CA GLU A 33 4.47 -6.44 15.31
C GLU A 33 4.62 -7.13 13.93
N TYR A 34 3.61 -7.89 13.50
CA TYR A 34 3.63 -8.59 12.22
C TYR A 34 3.69 -7.65 11.00
N MET A 35 3.40 -6.35 11.17
CA MET A 35 3.50 -5.36 10.11
C MET A 35 4.90 -5.24 9.52
N SER A 36 5.94 -5.63 10.26
CA SER A 36 7.32 -5.69 9.78
C SER A 36 7.54 -6.71 8.65
N THR A 37 6.64 -7.69 8.53
CA THR A 37 6.71 -8.78 7.54
C THR A 37 5.66 -8.68 6.45
N VAL A 38 4.76 -7.69 6.52
CA VAL A 38 3.73 -7.48 5.50
C VAL A 38 4.40 -7.12 4.18
N GLY A 39 4.03 -7.85 3.14
CA GLY A 39 4.61 -7.67 1.81
C GLY A 39 3.62 -7.27 0.73
N ILE A 40 2.34 -7.16 1.07
CA ILE A 40 1.27 -6.78 0.14
C ILE A 40 0.48 -5.65 0.79
N LEU A 41 0.24 -4.62 0.01
CA LEU A 41 -0.62 -3.50 0.35
C LEU A 41 -1.75 -3.42 -0.66
N TYR A 42 -2.99 -3.50 -0.17
CA TYR A 42 -4.19 -3.50 -1.00
C TYR A 42 -4.76 -2.10 -1.18
N SER A 43 -5.38 -1.86 -2.33
CA SER A 43 -6.16 -0.64 -2.59
C SER A 43 -7.21 -0.93 -3.65
N PRO A 44 -8.40 -0.31 -3.61
CA PRO A 44 -9.24 -0.23 -4.80
C PRO A 44 -8.42 0.31 -5.98
N GLU A 45 -8.69 -0.20 -7.17
CA GLU A 45 -7.97 0.26 -8.37
C GLU A 45 -8.40 1.67 -8.78
N SER A 46 -9.71 1.93 -8.75
CA SER A 46 -10.26 3.20 -9.23
C SER A 46 -10.25 4.25 -8.12
N GLU A 47 -9.79 5.45 -8.47
CA GLU A 47 -9.87 6.64 -7.60
C GLU A 47 -11.33 6.97 -7.22
N TYR A 48 -12.30 6.67 -8.09
CA TYR A 48 -13.74 6.84 -7.79
C TYR A 48 -14.18 6.03 -6.57
N TYR A 49 -13.55 4.87 -6.34
CA TYR A 49 -13.77 4.03 -5.15
C TYR A 49 -12.72 4.28 -4.07
N CYS A 50 -12.16 5.49 -4.00
CA CYS A 50 -11.11 5.90 -3.06
C CYS A 50 -9.78 5.12 -3.23
N GLY A 51 -9.51 4.61 -4.42
CA GLY A 51 -8.28 3.89 -4.73
C GLY A 51 -7.04 4.79 -4.69
N TYR A 52 -6.03 4.38 -3.94
CA TYR A 52 -4.71 5.01 -3.96
C TYR A 52 -4.03 4.84 -5.32
N GLN A 53 -3.60 5.96 -5.90
CA GLN A 53 -2.83 6.01 -7.14
C GLN A 53 -1.37 6.31 -6.80
N HIS A 54 -0.50 5.31 -6.95
CA HIS A 54 0.93 5.51 -6.76
C HIS A 54 1.49 6.34 -7.92
N LYS A 55 2.06 7.51 -7.62
CA LYS A 55 2.58 8.45 -8.63
C LYS A 55 4.10 8.40 -8.81
N GLY A 56 4.82 7.71 -7.92
CA GLY A 56 6.27 7.66 -7.93
C GLY A 56 6.84 6.50 -8.75
N PRO A 57 8.18 6.51 -8.96
CA PRO A 57 8.88 5.37 -9.51
C PRO A 57 8.91 4.20 -8.52
N PHE A 58 8.71 2.99 -9.03
CA PHE A 58 8.92 1.78 -8.24
C PHE A 58 10.41 1.48 -8.07
N ASN A 59 10.79 0.94 -6.90
CA ASN A 59 12.16 0.51 -6.53
C ASN A 59 13.20 1.62 -6.28
N GLU A 60 12.85 2.89 -6.44
CA GLU A 60 13.82 4.01 -6.32
C GLU A 60 13.74 4.71 -4.95
N GLU A 61 12.53 5.07 -4.52
CA GLU A 61 12.31 5.88 -3.32
C GLU A 61 11.53 5.14 -2.23
N ASP A 62 11.79 5.54 -0.98
CA ASP A 62 11.02 5.09 0.16
C ASP A 62 9.87 6.05 0.44
N TYR A 63 8.77 5.51 0.93
CA TYR A 63 7.54 6.23 1.19
C TYR A 63 7.14 6.12 2.66
N LEU A 64 6.74 7.24 3.25
CA LEU A 64 5.95 7.25 4.47
C LEU A 64 4.50 6.95 4.10
N ILE A 65 3.97 5.84 4.60
CA ILE A 65 2.58 5.49 4.42
C ILE A 65 1.84 5.29 5.74
N SER A 66 0.55 5.64 5.73
CA SER A 66 -0.45 5.16 6.69
C SER A 66 -1.46 4.30 5.97
N GLY A 67 -2.16 3.43 6.71
CA GLY A 67 -3.24 2.64 6.17
C GLY A 67 -4.06 2.03 7.29
N SER A 68 -5.02 1.19 6.92
CA SER A 68 -5.85 0.43 7.85
C SER A 68 -5.63 -1.07 7.65
N ILE A 69 -6.00 -1.85 8.65
CA ILE A 69 -6.00 -3.31 8.59
C ILE A 69 -7.46 -3.74 8.71
N ASP A 70 -7.93 -4.56 7.77
CA ASP A 70 -9.25 -5.21 7.84
C ASP A 70 -9.13 -6.70 7.47
N ASP A 71 -10.27 -7.35 7.25
CA ASP A 71 -10.36 -8.80 6.96
C ASP A 71 -9.61 -9.22 5.67
N ILE A 72 -9.34 -8.28 4.76
CA ILE A 72 -8.61 -8.52 3.51
C ILE A 72 -7.10 -8.32 3.71
N GLY A 73 -6.73 -7.55 4.73
CA GLY A 73 -5.35 -7.32 5.15
C GLY A 73 -5.00 -5.85 5.24
N PHE A 74 -3.73 -5.53 5.00
CA PHE A 74 -3.25 -4.15 5.07
C PHE A 74 -3.63 -3.38 3.80
N GLN A 75 -4.35 -2.27 3.96
CA GLN A 75 -4.93 -1.50 2.88
C GLN A 75 -4.59 -0.01 2.96
N ILE A 76 -4.56 0.62 1.79
CA ILE A 76 -4.37 2.05 1.59
C ILE A 76 -5.49 2.60 0.69
N ARG A 77 -5.83 3.86 0.88
CA ARG A 77 -6.90 4.59 0.17
C ARG A 77 -6.35 5.97 -0.20
N ASN A 78 -6.99 6.66 -1.13
CA ASN A 78 -6.56 7.97 -1.61
C ASN A 78 -6.43 9.03 -0.50
N CYS A 79 -7.22 8.94 0.58
CA CYS A 79 -7.17 9.87 1.71
C CYS A 79 -6.09 9.53 2.75
N HIS A 80 -5.46 8.37 2.66
CA HIS A 80 -4.39 7.99 3.59
C HIS A 80 -3.09 8.73 3.23
N LEU A 81 -2.25 8.97 4.25
CA LEU A 81 -0.93 9.54 4.05
C LEU A 81 -0.09 8.60 3.19
N ALA A 82 0.43 9.10 2.08
CA ALA A 82 1.44 8.45 1.25
C ALA A 82 2.31 9.52 0.58
N LYS A 83 3.54 9.66 1.03
CA LYS A 83 4.49 10.62 0.46
C LYS A 83 5.91 10.06 0.46
N PRO A 84 6.80 10.52 -0.43
CA PRO A 84 8.22 10.22 -0.33
C PRO A 84 8.76 10.54 1.07
N TRP A 85 9.69 9.71 1.55
CA TRP A 85 10.27 9.83 2.89
C TRP A 85 11.33 10.95 3.01
N SER A 86 11.93 11.35 1.87
CA SER A 86 12.98 12.39 1.70
C SER A 86 13.28 13.25 2.93
#